data_AF-A0AAU7P873-F1
#
_entry.id   AF-A0AAU7P873-F1
#
_cell.length_a   1.000
_cell.length_b   1.000
_cell.length_c   1.000
_cell.angle_alpha   90.00
_cell.angle_beta   90.00
_cell.angle_gamma   90.00
#
_symmetry.space_group_name_H-M   'P 1'
#
loop_
_entity.id
_entity.type
_entity.pdbx_description
1 polymer ?
#
loop_
_entity_poly.entity_id
_entity_poly.type
_entity_poly.pdbx_seq_one_letter_code
_entity_poly.pdbx_strand_id
1 'polypeptide(L)'
;MPSSFGRQVMLPILLRIGAAHPDLHYTLPFNDHLIDPAQEGTDLTIRFGGLERSGGLVARKLGRQRRRASLGLSVAEGSGSGGATS
;
A
#
# COMPACT_ATOMS: atom_id res chain seq x y z
N MET A 1 -1.93 -2.65 -5.06
CA MET A 1 -2.46 -2.71 -3.69
C MET A 1 -1.49 -2.11 -2.67
N PRO A 2 -1.28 -0.78 -2.65
CA PRO A 2 -0.51 -0.07 -1.61
C PRO A 2 -0.95 -0.34 -0.15
N SER A 3 -2.20 -0.77 0.09
CA SER A 3 -2.73 -1.18 1.41
C SER A 3 -1.93 -2.30 2.09
N SER A 4 -1.29 -3.16 1.30
CA SER A 4 -0.37 -4.19 1.81
C SER A 4 0.80 -3.60 2.60
N PHE A 5 1.37 -2.47 2.15
CA PHE A 5 2.46 -1.80 2.86
C PHE A 5 2.03 -1.29 4.25
N GLY A 6 0.83 -0.72 4.33
CA GLY A 6 0.27 -0.25 5.60
C GLY A 6 0.18 -1.38 6.63
N ARG A 7 -0.34 -2.55 6.23
CA ARG A 7 -0.49 -3.70 7.14
C ARG A 7 0.82 -4.45 7.41
N GLN A 8 1.67 -4.63 6.40
CA GLN A 8 2.88 -5.45 6.51
C GLN A 8 4.07 -4.70 7.09
N VAL A 9 4.15 -3.38 6.90
CA VAL A 9 5.29 -2.56 7.32
C VAL A 9 4.88 -1.57 8.40
N MET A 10 3.80 -0.81 8.19
CA MET A 10 3.46 0.29 9.11
C MET A 10 2.83 -0.21 10.41
N LEU A 11 1.89 -1.15 10.33
CA LEU A 11 1.16 -1.65 11.50
C LEU A 11 2.09 -2.24 12.58
N PRO A 12 3.09 -3.09 12.28
CA PRO A 12 4.04 -3.56 13.29
C PRO A 12 4.81 -2.43 13.99
N ILE A 13 5.18 -1.37 13.25
CA ILE A 13 5.88 -0.21 13.81
C ILE A 13 4.95 0.55 14.76
N LEU A 14 3.71 0.82 14.33
CA LEU A 14 2.71 1.52 15.13
C LEU A 14 2.36 0.75 16.40
N LEU A 15 2.23 -0.58 16.32
CA LEU A 15 2.00 -1.43 17.49
C LEU A 15 3.16 -1.33 18.49
N ARG A 16 4.42 -1.26 18.02
CA ARG A 16 5.58 -1.06 18.89
C ARG A 16 5.59 0.31 19.56
N ILE A 17 5.12 1.35 18.86
CA ILE A 17 4.96 2.69 19.44
C ILE A 17 3.85 2.68 20.48
N GLY A 18 2.70 2.07 20.18
CA GLY A 18 1.58 1.97 21.13
C GLY A 18 1.94 1.19 22.38
N ALA A 19 2.81 0.18 22.28
CA ALA A 19 3.32 -0.53 23.45
C ALA A 19 4.15 0.37 24.40
N ALA A 20 4.81 1.41 23.88
CA ALA A 20 5.55 2.39 24.68
C ALA A 20 4.65 3.55 25.18
N HIS A 21 3.47 3.73 24.59
CA HIS A 21 2.54 4.82 24.87
C HIS A 21 1.10 4.28 24.95
N PRO A 22 0.69 3.69 26.08
CA PRO A 22 -0.59 2.96 26.20
C PRO A 22 -1.83 3.84 26.03
N ASP A 23 -1.72 5.15 26.28
CA ASP A 23 -2.82 6.11 26.11
C ASP A 23 -3.03 6.52 24.63
N LEU A 24 -2.16 6.04 23.73
CA LEU A 24 -2.23 6.38 22.31
C LEU A 24 -3.21 5.45 21.58
N HIS A 25 -4.36 6.00 21.21
CA HIS A 25 -5.37 5.30 20.43
C HIS A 25 -5.21 5.59 18.93
N TYR A 26 -5.29 4.55 18.09
CA TYR A 26 -5.12 4.67 16.64
C TYR A 26 -6.40 4.35 15.88
N THR A 27 -6.75 5.19 14.92
CA THR A 27 -7.71 4.90 13.85
C THR A 27 -6.95 4.82 12.53
N LEU A 28 -6.85 3.62 11.94
CA LEU A 28 -5.93 3.35 10.82
C LEU A 28 -6.68 2.80 9.59
N PRO A 29 -7.37 3.65 8.83
CA PRO A 29 -7.93 3.25 7.55
C PRO A 29 -6.80 2.97 6.55
N PHE A 30 -6.83 1.80 5.91
CA PHE A 30 -5.92 1.45 4.84
C PHE A 30 -6.66 1.50 3.51
N ASN A 31 -6.33 2.48 2.67
CA ASN A 31 -6.90 2.65 1.34
C ASN A 31 -5.80 2.85 0.29
N ASP A 32 -6.17 2.64 -0.97
CA ASP A 32 -5.26 2.78 -2.11
C ASP A 32 -5.46 4.12 -2.86
N HIS A 33 -6.41 4.93 -2.41
CA HIS A 33 -6.77 6.20 -3.03
C HIS A 33 -5.98 7.36 -2.41
N LEU A 34 -5.80 8.43 -3.19
CA LEU A 34 -5.26 9.67 -2.65
C LEU A 34 -6.37 10.36 -1.86
N ILE A 35 -6.10 10.65 -0.59
CA ILE A 35 -7.02 11.36 0.31
C ILE A 35 -6.46 12.74 0.67
N ASP A 36 -7.33 13.70 0.97
CA ASP A 36 -6.94 14.99 1.53
C ASP A 36 -7.09 14.91 3.05
N PRO A 37 -5.98 14.88 3.82
CA PRO A 37 -6.04 14.74 5.28
C PRO A 37 -6.95 15.78 5.94
N ALA A 38 -6.98 17.01 5.41
CA ALA A 38 -7.79 18.09 5.96
C ALA A 38 -9.29 17.86 5.74
N GLN A 39 -9.67 17.28 4.60
CA GLN A 39 -11.09 16.99 4.31
C GLN A 39 -11.57 15.69 4.96
N GLU A 40 -10.71 14.69 5.09
CA GLU A 40 -11.04 13.40 5.71
C GLU A 40 -10.95 13.40 7.25
N GLY A 41 -10.57 14.53 7.88
CA GLY A 41 -10.42 14.61 9.32
C GLY A 41 -9.31 13.69 9.85
N THR A 42 -8.24 13.52 9.07
CA THR A 42 -7.11 12.64 9.40
C THR A 42 -5.88 13.48 9.74
N ASP A 43 -5.26 13.21 10.89
CA ASP A 43 -4.09 13.97 11.36
C ASP A 43 -2.82 13.69 10.53
N LEU A 44 -2.65 12.46 10.05
CA LEU A 44 -1.46 12.02 9.33
C LEU A 44 -1.81 11.03 8.23
N THR A 45 -1.20 11.22 7.05
CA THR A 45 -1.27 10.25 5.94
C THR A 45 0.11 9.80 5.49
N ILE A 46 0.22 8.51 5.20
CA ILE A 46 1.42 7.92 4.60
C ILE A 46 1.04 7.40 3.23
N ARG A 47 1.59 8.02 2.19
CA ARG A 47 1.29 7.71 0.80
C ARG A 47 2.54 7.61 -0.05
N PHE A 48 2.43 6.88 -1.15
CA PHE A 48 3.42 6.88 -2.22
C PHE A 48 3.07 7.95 -3.24
N GLY A 49 4.02 8.81 -3.60
CA GLY A 49 3.79 9.87 -4.60
C GLY A 49 4.75 11.04 -4.43
N GLY A 50 4.59 12.05 -5.28
CA GLY A 50 5.32 13.32 -5.17
C GLY A 50 4.94 14.09 -3.90
N LEU A 51 5.89 14.88 -3.39
CA LEU A 51 5.65 15.89 -2.36
C LEU A 51 5.02 17.13 -3.02
N GLU A 52 3.74 17.02 -3.39
CA GLU A 52 2.97 18.20 -3.72
C GLU A 52 2.70 18.98 -2.41
N ARG A 53 3.11 20.25 -2.37
CA ARG A 53 2.75 21.16 -1.28
C ARG A 53 1.29 21.59 -1.49
N SER A 54 0.35 20.81 -1.01
CA SER A 54 -1.03 21.27 -0.86
C SER A 54 -1.07 22.28 0.28
N GLY A 55 -1.65 23.45 0.03
CA GLY A 55 -1.66 24.56 0.99
C GLY A 55 -2.13 24.11 2.38
N GLY A 56 -1.31 24.34 3.40
CA GLY A 56 -1.59 23.97 4.79
C GLY A 56 -1.01 22.62 5.26
N LEU A 57 -0.47 21.79 4.36
CA LEU A 57 0.12 20.49 4.73
C LEU A 57 1.65 20.52 4.72
N VAL A 58 2.26 19.93 5.75
CA VAL A 58 3.70 19.66 5.79
C VAL A 58 3.96 18.24 5.33
N ALA A 59 4.63 18.09 4.19
CA ALA A 59 5.02 16.79 3.67
C ALA A 59 6.49 16.49 4.02
N ARG A 60 6.74 15.27 4.54
CA ARG A 60 8.10 14.76 4.82
C ARG A 60 8.33 13.45 4.08
N LYS A 61 9.43 13.39 3.34
CA LYS A 61 9.86 12.16 2.67
C LYS A 61 10.34 11.13 3.70
N LEU A 62 9.67 9.97 3.76
CA LEU A 62 10.05 8.86 4.65
C LEU A 62 11.05 7.89 4.00
N GLY A 63 11.05 7.78 2.67
CA GLY A 63 11.91 6.85 1.96
C GLY A 63 11.65 6.80 0.46
N ARG A 64 12.21 5.79 -0.20
CA ARG A 64 11.95 5.49 -1.62
C ARG A 64 11.62 4.01 -1.76
N GLN A 65 10.45 3.71 -2.33
CA GLN A 65 10.05 2.35 -2.71
C GLN A 65 10.43 2.10 -4.17
N ARG A 66 11.23 1.07 -4.45
CA ARG A 66 11.44 0.58 -5.81
C ARG A 66 10.31 -0.40 -6.16
N ARG A 67 9.49 -0.06 -7.16
CA ARG A 67 8.58 -1.06 -7.75
C ARG A 67 9.39 -1.94 -8.69
N ARG A 68 9.27 -3.25 -8.51
CA ARG A 68 9.70 -4.25 -9.47
C ARG A 68 8.46 -4.82 -10.12
N ALA A 69 8.38 -4.76 -11.44
CA ALA A 69 7.43 -5.53 -12.20
C ALA A 69 8.06 -6.90 -12.46
N SER A 70 7.30 -7.97 -12.20
CA SER A 70 7.64 -9.34 -12.57
C SER A 70 6.53 -9.87 -13.46
N LEU A 71 6.89 -10.44 -14.60
CA LEU A 71 5.95 -11.18 -15.45
C LEU A 71 5.96 -12.64 -15.00
N GLY A 72 4.78 -13.22 -14.76
CA GLY A 72 4.63 -14.64 -14.52
C GLY A 72 4.52 -15.38 -15.85
N LEU A 73 5.31 -16.43 -16.05
CA LEU A 73 5.13 -17.34 -17.19
C LEU A 73 3.95 -18.26 -16.86
N SER A 74 2.85 -18.12 -17.59
CA SER A 74 1.77 -19.10 -17.61
C SER A 74 2.01 -20.04 -18.78
N VAL A 75 2.31 -21.30 -18.51
CA VAL A 75 2.34 -22.33 -19.57
C VAL A 75 0.88 -22.65 -19.91
N ALA A 76 0.46 -22.31 -21.13
CA ALA A 76 -0.80 -22.81 -21.66
C ALA A 76 -0.59 -24.27 -22.03
N GLU A 77 -1.26 -25.18 -21.33
CA GLU A 77 -1.29 -26.59 -21.74
C GLU A 77 -1.97 -26.70 -23.10
N GLY A 78 -1.21 -27.19 -24.09
CA GLY A 78 -1.72 -27.47 -25.42
C GLY A 78 -2.69 -28.64 -25.37
N SER A 79 -3.96 -28.37 -25.64
CA SER A 79 -4.96 -29.40 -25.89
C SER A 79 -4.57 -30.17 -27.16
N GLY A 80 -4.00 -31.37 -26.98
CA GLY A 80 -3.76 -32.30 -28.07
C GLY A 80 -5.08 -32.94 -28.49
N SER A 81 -5.69 -32.46 -29.57
CA SER A 81 -6.74 -33.20 -30.26
C SER A 81 -6.11 -34.19 -31.24
N GLY A 82 -5.66 -35.33 -30.72
CA GLY A 82 -5.47 -36.53 -31.52
C GLY A 82 -6.83 -37.11 -31.89
N GLY A 83 -7.25 -36.90 -33.13
CA GLY A 83 -8.43 -37.52 -33.71
C GLY A 83 -8.09 -38.06 -35.10
N ALA A 84 -7.45 -39.23 -35.12
CA ALA A 84 -7.36 -40.06 -36.30
C ALA A 84 -8.71 -40.77 -36.56
N THR A 85 -8.90 -41.21 -37.81
CA THR A 85 -9.95 -42.10 -38.33
C THR A 85 -11.31 -41.47 -38.62
N SER A 86 -11.57 -41.16 -39.89
CA SER A 86 -12.29 -42.06 -40.82
C SER A 86 -12.16 -41.57 -42.25
#